data_AF-A0A3N2GT28-F1
#
_entry.id   AF-A0A3N2GT28-F1
#
_cell.length_a   1.000
_cell.length_b   1.000
_cell.length_c   1.000
_cell.angle_alpha   90.00
_cell.angle_beta   90.00
_cell.angle_gamma   90.00
#
_symmetry.space_group_name_H-M   'P 1'
#
loop_
_entity.id
_entity.type
_entity.pdbx_description
1 polymer ?
#
loop_
_entity_poly.entity_id
_entity_poly.type
_entity_poly.pdbx_seq_one_letter_code
_entity_poly.pdbx_strand_id
1 'polypeptide(L)'
;MTEAADDRNRAANERDDLADARDRAADRRDKAAVERDTLAEIDAAQRRRERHAIFRSLGNAETREQAALQRETDATRREKELATDDPDAVAAFMAAAEADRRAAAGDRAAAAENRFNMRAYLNKASNSQGSARTARQQAARDRGASREDRSASQGDRDASLSDREQSEIELNTGPYPPHR
;
A
#
# COMPACT_ATOMS: atom_id res chain seq x y z
N MET A 1 61.57 -6.68 -2.14
CA MET A 1 60.70 -5.48 -2.10
C MET A 1 59.40 -5.67 -2.90
N THR A 2 59.21 -6.76 -3.64
CA THR A 2 57.97 -7.03 -4.40
C THR A 2 56.79 -7.49 -3.53
N GLU A 3 57.07 -8.15 -2.40
CA GLU A 3 56.04 -8.73 -1.52
C GLU A 3 55.08 -7.68 -0.92
N ALA A 4 55.58 -6.50 -0.55
CA ALA A 4 54.73 -5.41 -0.03
C ALA A 4 53.79 -4.82 -1.10
N ALA A 5 54.27 -4.69 -2.33
CA ALA A 5 53.48 -4.25 -3.47
C ALA A 5 52.42 -5.30 -3.86
N ASP A 6 52.80 -6.57 -3.88
CA ASP A 6 51.90 -7.70 -4.15
C ASP A 6 50.79 -7.82 -3.08
N ASP A 7 51.13 -7.62 -1.80
CA ASP A 7 50.17 -7.64 -0.69
C ASP A 7 49.17 -6.47 -0.78
N ARG A 8 49.62 -5.27 -1.17
CA ARG A 8 48.73 -4.12 -1.40
C ARG A 8 47.80 -4.35 -2.58
N ASN A 9 48.30 -4.89 -3.69
CA ASN A 9 47.45 -5.24 -4.83
C ASN A 9 46.41 -6.30 -4.46
N ARG A 10 46.76 -7.28 -3.62
CA ARG A 10 45.80 -8.25 -3.09
C ARG A 10 44.73 -7.56 -2.24
N ALA A 11 45.13 -6.68 -1.32
CA ALA A 11 44.19 -5.94 -0.48
C ALA A 11 43.25 -5.03 -1.30
N ALA A 12 43.77 -4.37 -2.35
CA ALA A 12 42.97 -3.56 -3.27
C ALA A 12 41.93 -4.40 -4.02
N ASN A 13 42.30 -5.60 -4.48
CA ASN A 13 41.36 -6.50 -5.15
C ASN A 13 40.26 -7.01 -4.19
N GLU A 14 40.64 -7.36 -2.96
CA GLU A 14 39.67 -7.78 -1.92
C GLU A 14 38.68 -6.65 -1.57
N ARG A 15 39.13 -5.40 -1.51
CA ARG A 15 38.27 -4.22 -1.32
C ARG A 15 37.31 -4.00 -2.48
N ASP A 16 37.78 -4.14 -3.72
CA ASP A 16 36.93 -4.01 -4.91
C ASP A 16 35.85 -5.10 -4.94
N ASP A 17 36.21 -6.35 -4.62
CA ASP A 17 35.24 -7.46 -4.51
C ASP A 17 34.18 -7.18 -3.44
N LEU A 18 34.58 -6.60 -2.30
CA LEU A 18 33.67 -6.21 -1.22
C LEU A 18 32.76 -5.05 -1.63
N ALA A 19 33.29 -4.05 -2.33
CA ALA A 19 32.53 -2.93 -2.89
C ALA A 19 31.47 -3.44 -3.88
N ASP A 20 31.85 -4.35 -4.79
CA ASP A 20 30.91 -4.96 -5.73
C ASP A 20 29.84 -5.81 -5.03
N ALA A 21 30.19 -6.53 -3.96
CA ALA A 21 29.22 -7.27 -3.18
C ALA A 21 28.20 -6.34 -2.49
N ARG A 22 28.65 -5.19 -1.96
CA ARG A 22 27.78 -4.16 -1.36
C ARG A 22 26.87 -3.50 -2.39
N ASP A 23 27.39 -3.12 -3.56
CA ASP A 23 26.58 -2.56 -4.65
C ASP A 23 25.46 -3.53 -5.07
N ARG A 24 25.78 -4.82 -5.22
CA ARG A 24 24.76 -5.85 -5.51
C ARG A 24 23.71 -5.97 -4.40
N ALA A 25 24.10 -5.81 -3.13
CA ALA A 25 23.15 -5.83 -2.02
C ALA A 25 22.25 -4.59 -2.02
N ALA A 26 22.81 -3.41 -2.29
CA ALA A 26 22.09 -2.15 -2.46
C ALA A 26 21.06 -2.25 -3.59
N ASP A 27 21.44 -2.81 -4.75
CA ASP A 27 20.52 -2.99 -5.87
C ASP A 27 19.36 -3.93 -5.56
N ARG A 28 19.59 -5.01 -4.80
CA ARG A 28 18.51 -5.88 -4.33
C ARG A 28 17.55 -5.15 -3.40
N ARG A 29 18.06 -4.30 -2.49
CA ARG A 29 17.22 -3.51 -1.59
C ARG A 29 16.42 -2.45 -2.33
N ASP A 30 17.01 -1.77 -3.32
CA ASP A 30 16.30 -0.80 -4.14
C ASP A 30 15.18 -1.45 -4.96
N LYS A 31 15.42 -2.63 -5.55
CA LYS A 31 14.35 -3.41 -6.21
C LYS A 31 13.21 -3.74 -5.24
N ALA A 32 13.52 -4.24 -4.06
CA ALA A 32 12.51 -4.53 -3.03
C ALA A 32 11.77 -3.26 -2.56
N ALA A 33 12.44 -2.10 -2.51
CA ALA A 33 11.81 -0.84 -2.18
C ALA A 33 10.83 -0.38 -3.28
N VAL A 34 11.20 -0.54 -4.56
CA VAL A 34 10.32 -0.26 -5.70
C VAL A 34 9.10 -1.17 -5.68
N GLU A 35 9.29 -2.49 -5.49
CA GLU A 35 8.18 -3.45 -5.40
C GLU A 35 7.18 -3.08 -4.30
N ARG A 36 7.67 -2.68 -3.12
CA ARG A 36 6.80 -2.22 -2.02
C ARG A 36 6.01 -0.97 -2.37
N ASP A 37 6.62 -0.02 -3.07
CA ASP A 37 5.93 1.19 -3.52
C ASP A 37 4.86 0.87 -4.56
N THR A 38 5.15 0.03 -5.54
CA THR A 38 4.18 -0.44 -6.54
C THR A 38 2.99 -1.13 -5.88
N LEU A 39 3.24 -2.03 -4.93
CA LEU A 39 2.17 -2.68 -4.16
C LEU A 39 1.35 -1.66 -3.36
N ALA A 40 2.00 -0.68 -2.73
CA ALA A 40 1.31 0.38 -2.00
C ALA A 40 0.43 1.26 -2.91
N GLU A 41 0.83 1.49 -4.16
CA GLU A 41 0.04 2.21 -5.16
C GLU A 41 -1.19 1.42 -5.63
N ILE A 42 -1.00 0.12 -5.91
CA ILE A 42 -2.09 -0.80 -6.27
C ILE A 42 -3.12 -0.84 -5.13
N ASP A 43 -2.68 -1.03 -3.90
CA ASP A 43 -3.52 -1.02 -2.71
C ASP A 43 -4.27 0.30 -2.57
N ALA A 44 -3.59 1.43 -2.76
CA ALA A 44 -4.23 2.75 -2.68
C ALA A 44 -5.31 2.92 -3.76
N ALA A 45 -5.06 2.44 -4.99
CA ALA A 45 -6.04 2.47 -6.07
C ALA A 45 -7.26 1.58 -5.77
N GLN A 46 -7.04 0.37 -5.24
CA GLN A 46 -8.11 -0.53 -4.82
C GLN A 46 -8.96 0.11 -3.70
N ARG A 47 -8.34 0.68 -2.68
CA ARG A 47 -9.05 1.40 -1.60
C ARG A 47 -9.89 2.55 -2.12
N ARG A 48 -9.39 3.32 -3.10
CA ARG A 48 -10.19 4.39 -3.74
C ARG A 48 -11.43 3.82 -4.43
N ARG A 49 -11.30 2.70 -5.14
CA ARG A 49 -12.43 2.03 -5.81
C ARG A 49 -13.44 1.49 -4.79
N GLU A 50 -12.98 0.79 -3.75
CA GLU A 50 -13.82 0.28 -2.66
C GLU A 50 -14.58 1.43 -1.97
N ARG A 51 -13.87 2.52 -1.61
CA ARG A 51 -14.46 3.72 -1.02
C ARG A 51 -15.59 4.28 -1.90
N HIS A 52 -15.35 4.44 -3.20
CA HIS A 52 -16.37 4.95 -4.12
C HIS A 52 -17.57 4.00 -4.29
N ALA A 53 -17.35 2.69 -4.30
CA ALA A 53 -18.44 1.73 -4.33
C ALA A 53 -19.33 1.86 -3.08
N ILE A 54 -18.72 2.04 -1.91
CA ILE A 54 -19.44 2.13 -0.64
C ILE A 54 -20.20 3.46 -0.50
N PHE A 55 -19.61 4.59 -0.91
CA PHE A 55 -20.35 5.84 -0.92
C PHE A 55 -21.58 5.77 -1.83
N ARG A 56 -21.46 5.11 -2.99
CA ARG A 56 -22.61 4.84 -3.85
C ARG A 56 -23.64 3.93 -3.18
N SER A 57 -23.22 2.85 -2.51
CA SER A 57 -24.15 1.96 -1.81
C SER A 57 -24.85 2.65 -0.64
N LEU A 58 -24.19 3.58 0.06
CA LEU A 58 -24.79 4.39 1.12
C LEU A 58 -25.82 5.37 0.57
N GLY A 59 -25.52 6.08 -0.52
CA GLY A 59 -26.51 6.95 -1.17
C GLY A 59 -27.74 6.16 -1.62
N ASN A 60 -27.54 4.97 -2.20
CA ASN A 60 -28.64 4.08 -2.55
C ASN A 60 -29.43 3.59 -1.32
N ALA A 61 -28.76 3.35 -0.19
CA ALA A 61 -29.40 2.97 1.07
C ALA A 61 -30.30 4.10 1.61
N GLU A 62 -29.80 5.34 1.58
CA GLU A 62 -30.56 6.52 1.99
C GLU A 62 -31.79 6.73 1.10
N THR A 63 -31.65 6.60 -0.21
CA THR A 63 -32.78 6.69 -1.14
C THR A 63 -33.84 5.60 -0.87
N ARG A 64 -33.41 4.36 -0.58
CA ARG A 64 -34.32 3.25 -0.24
C ARG A 64 -35.03 3.49 1.08
N GLU A 65 -34.34 4.02 2.07
CA GLU A 65 -34.93 4.33 3.37
C GLU A 65 -35.95 5.47 3.27
N GLN A 66 -35.65 6.51 2.50
CA GLN A 66 -36.61 7.58 2.19
C GLN A 66 -37.83 7.03 1.45
N ALA A 67 -37.64 6.14 0.46
CA ALA A 67 -38.75 5.49 -0.23
C ALA A 67 -39.60 4.62 0.71
N ALA A 68 -38.97 3.90 1.64
CA ALA A 68 -39.66 3.10 2.64
C ALA A 68 -40.51 3.98 3.58
N LEU A 69 -39.95 5.09 4.07
CA LEU A 69 -40.68 6.05 4.91
C LEU A 69 -41.85 6.68 4.16
N GLN A 70 -41.65 7.06 2.89
CA GLN A 70 -42.72 7.62 2.07
C GLN A 70 -43.86 6.60 1.92
N ARG A 71 -43.57 5.33 1.62
CA ARG A 71 -44.60 4.28 1.53
C ARG A 71 -45.34 4.07 2.84
N GLU A 72 -44.65 4.08 3.98
CA GLU A 72 -45.30 3.98 5.29
C GLU A 72 -46.23 5.17 5.58
N THR A 73 -45.79 6.39 5.25
CA THR A 73 -46.64 7.59 5.43
C THR A 73 -47.84 7.59 4.50
N ASP A 74 -47.68 7.14 3.25
CA ASP A 74 -48.78 7.00 2.29
C ASP A 74 -49.77 5.92 2.76
N ALA A 75 -49.29 4.75 3.21
CA ALA A 75 -50.13 3.69 3.75
C ALA A 75 -50.92 4.16 4.99
N THR A 76 -50.26 4.83 5.93
CA THR A 76 -50.91 5.39 7.14
C THR A 76 -51.95 6.46 6.79
N ARG A 77 -51.69 7.28 5.77
CA ARG A 77 -52.64 8.30 5.31
C ARG A 77 -53.89 7.65 4.73
N ARG A 78 -53.71 6.68 3.82
CA ARG A 78 -54.84 5.96 3.23
C ARG A 78 -55.64 5.18 4.30
N GLU A 79 -54.96 4.64 5.32
CA GLU A 79 -55.61 3.96 6.47
C GLU A 79 -56.54 4.91 7.22
N LYS A 80 -56.13 6.17 7.42
CA LYS A 80 -56.94 7.20 8.10
C LYS A 80 -58.07 7.75 7.23
N GLU A 81 -57.87 7.81 5.92
CA GLU A 81 -58.85 8.31 4.95
C GLU A 81 -59.90 7.26 4.58
N LEU A 82 -59.71 5.99 4.97
CA LEU A 82 -60.64 4.91 4.70
C LEU A 82 -61.91 5.05 5.57
N ALA A 83 -62.93 5.69 5.02
CA ALA A 83 -64.30 5.63 5.51
C ALA A 83 -65.14 4.89 4.45
N THR A 84 -65.30 3.57 4.61
CA THR A 84 -66.12 2.77 3.68
C THR A 84 -66.86 1.67 4.42
N ASP A 85 -68.14 1.48 4.09
CA ASP A 85 -69.00 0.42 4.62
C ASP A 85 -68.88 -0.89 3.81
N ASP A 86 -68.01 -0.92 2.78
CA ASP A 86 -67.77 -2.08 1.93
C ASP A 86 -66.62 -2.96 2.50
N PRO A 87 -66.93 -4.16 3.02
CA PRO A 87 -65.91 -5.04 3.61
C PRO A 87 -64.87 -5.54 2.59
N ASP A 88 -65.23 -5.67 1.31
CA ASP A 88 -64.30 -6.13 0.27
C ASP A 88 -63.28 -5.03 -0.08
N ALA A 89 -63.74 -3.77 -0.10
CA ALA A 89 -62.87 -2.60 -0.26
C ALA A 89 -61.89 -2.45 0.92
N VAL A 90 -62.36 -2.68 2.16
CA VAL A 90 -61.48 -2.69 3.35
C VAL A 90 -60.45 -3.82 3.26
N ALA A 91 -60.86 -5.02 2.85
CA ALA A 91 -59.95 -6.16 2.73
C ALA A 91 -58.85 -5.93 1.66
N ALA A 92 -59.23 -5.43 0.48
CA ALA A 92 -58.28 -5.09 -0.59
C ALA A 92 -57.31 -3.99 -0.13
N PHE A 93 -57.80 -3.00 0.60
CA PHE A 93 -56.98 -1.93 1.16
C PHE A 93 -55.96 -2.47 2.17
N MET A 94 -56.39 -3.31 3.12
CA MET A 94 -55.50 -3.91 4.12
C MET A 94 -54.43 -4.79 3.47
N ALA A 95 -54.76 -5.52 2.42
CA ALA A 95 -53.79 -6.31 1.64
C ALA A 95 -52.74 -5.42 0.94
N ALA A 96 -53.16 -4.28 0.37
CA ALA A 96 -52.23 -3.31 -0.22
C ALA A 96 -51.32 -2.67 0.84
N ALA A 97 -51.86 -2.28 1.99
CA ALA A 97 -51.10 -1.73 3.11
C ALA A 97 -50.08 -2.74 3.67
N GLU A 98 -50.42 -4.03 3.70
CA GLU A 98 -49.49 -5.09 4.09
C GLU A 98 -48.38 -5.28 3.04
N ALA A 99 -48.70 -5.22 1.74
CA ALA A 99 -47.71 -5.29 0.67
C ALA A 99 -46.72 -4.11 0.74
N ASP A 100 -47.21 -2.89 0.97
CA ASP A 100 -46.37 -1.69 1.15
C ASP A 100 -45.44 -1.83 2.36
N ARG A 101 -45.94 -2.36 3.49
CA ARG A 101 -45.14 -2.64 4.69
C ARG A 101 -44.05 -3.69 4.43
N ARG A 102 -44.37 -4.77 3.70
CA ARG A 102 -43.37 -5.79 3.31
C ARG A 102 -42.29 -5.20 2.40
N ALA A 103 -42.67 -4.37 1.44
CA ALA A 103 -41.73 -3.69 0.56
C ALA A 103 -40.81 -2.72 1.34
N ALA A 104 -41.38 -1.94 2.27
CA ALA A 104 -40.62 -1.05 3.14
C ALA A 104 -39.68 -1.80 4.09
N ALA A 105 -40.04 -3.00 4.54
CA ALA A 105 -39.15 -3.88 5.31
C ALA A 105 -37.99 -4.39 4.44
N GLY A 106 -38.25 -4.76 3.19
CA GLY A 106 -37.22 -5.16 2.22
C GLY A 106 -36.20 -4.04 1.94
N ASP A 107 -36.69 -2.81 1.72
CA ASP A 107 -35.82 -1.64 1.51
C ASP A 107 -34.94 -1.34 2.73
N ARG A 108 -35.50 -1.44 3.94
CA ARG A 108 -34.75 -1.29 5.20
C ARG A 108 -33.71 -2.39 5.41
N ALA A 109 -34.03 -3.64 5.07
CA ALA A 109 -33.08 -4.75 5.15
C ALA A 109 -31.88 -4.51 4.21
N ALA A 110 -32.15 -4.09 2.96
CA ALA A 110 -31.09 -3.76 2.00
C ALA A 110 -30.25 -2.54 2.44
N ALA A 111 -30.87 -1.54 3.07
CA ALA A 111 -30.14 -0.40 3.63
C ALA A 111 -29.24 -0.81 4.81
N ALA A 112 -29.72 -1.72 5.68
CA ALA A 112 -28.94 -2.26 6.79
C ALA A 112 -27.70 -3.03 6.29
N GLU A 113 -27.84 -3.83 5.24
CA GLU A 113 -26.71 -4.53 4.60
C GLU A 113 -25.65 -3.55 4.07
N ASN A 114 -26.08 -2.48 3.38
CA ASN A 114 -25.16 -1.45 2.90
C ASN A 114 -24.39 -0.76 4.04
N ARG A 115 -25.05 -0.48 5.18
CA ARG A 115 -24.42 0.07 6.38
C ARG A 115 -23.43 -0.91 7.02
N PHE A 116 -23.77 -2.20 7.04
CA PHE A 116 -22.88 -3.26 7.50
C PHE A 116 -21.60 -3.33 6.64
N ASN A 117 -21.76 -3.31 5.31
CA ASN A 117 -20.63 -3.29 4.36
C ASN A 117 -19.71 -2.07 4.57
N MET A 118 -20.28 -0.90 4.87
CA MET A 118 -19.50 0.29 5.23
C MET A 118 -18.69 0.07 6.52
N ARG A 119 -19.29 -0.47 7.57
CA ARG A 119 -18.57 -0.76 8.82
C ARG A 119 -17.44 -1.76 8.61
N ALA A 120 -17.70 -2.83 7.85
CA ALA A 120 -16.68 -3.82 7.50
C ALA A 120 -15.50 -3.18 6.74
N TYR A 121 -15.79 -2.30 5.79
CA TYR A 121 -14.77 -1.54 5.07
C TYR A 121 -13.98 -0.60 5.98
N LEU A 122 -14.62 0.15 6.89
CA LEU A 122 -13.91 1.05 7.81
C LEU A 122 -12.94 0.28 8.71
N ASN A 123 -13.36 -0.90 9.20
CA ASN A 123 -12.49 -1.78 9.99
C ASN A 123 -11.30 -2.28 9.18
N LYS A 124 -11.52 -2.76 7.95
CA LYS A 124 -10.45 -3.16 7.02
C LYS A 124 -9.51 -2.00 6.71
N ALA A 125 -10.07 -0.82 6.42
CA ALA A 125 -9.34 0.39 6.07
C ALA A 125 -8.40 0.81 7.21
N SER A 126 -8.87 0.80 8.46
CA SER A 126 -8.08 1.09 9.65
C SER A 126 -6.85 0.19 9.76
N ASN A 127 -7.04 -1.13 9.68
CA ASN A 127 -5.94 -2.10 9.76
C ASN A 127 -4.93 -1.93 8.62
N SER A 128 -5.42 -1.64 7.42
CA SER A 128 -4.62 -1.50 6.21
C SER A 128 -3.83 -0.18 6.13
N GLN A 129 -4.21 0.87 6.87
CA GLN A 129 -3.43 2.11 6.94
C GLN A 129 -2.13 1.90 7.72
N GLY A 130 -2.15 1.07 8.78
CA GLY A 130 -0.96 0.69 9.53
C GLY A 130 0.07 -0.02 8.64
N SER A 131 -0.36 -1.02 7.87
CA SER A 131 0.54 -1.79 7.00
C SER A 131 1.19 -0.94 5.90
N ALA A 132 0.41 -0.07 5.25
CA ALA A 132 0.94 0.80 4.19
C ALA A 132 1.98 1.82 4.71
N ARG A 133 1.75 2.38 5.90
CA ARG A 133 2.72 3.27 6.55
C ARG A 133 4.02 2.54 6.86
N THR A 134 3.93 1.34 7.44
CA THR A 134 5.10 0.50 7.75
C THR A 134 5.87 0.14 6.48
N ALA A 135 5.18 -0.24 5.40
CA ALA A 135 5.80 -0.58 4.12
C ALA A 135 6.60 0.58 3.53
N ARG A 136 6.04 1.80 3.54
CA ARG A 136 6.75 3.01 3.07
C ARG A 136 7.94 3.37 3.94
N GLN A 137 7.82 3.22 5.26
CA GLN A 137 8.94 3.44 6.18
C GLN A 137 10.07 2.43 5.92
N GLN A 138 9.74 1.17 5.67
CA GLN A 138 10.73 0.16 5.33
C GLN A 138 11.40 0.45 3.98
N ALA A 139 10.64 0.82 2.95
CA ALA A 139 11.20 1.21 1.66
C ALA A 139 12.15 2.43 1.78
N ALA A 140 11.81 3.42 2.60
CA ALA A 140 12.68 4.56 2.87
C ALA A 140 13.97 4.16 3.59
N ARG A 141 13.90 3.26 4.57
CA ARG A 141 15.08 2.71 5.26
C ARG A 141 15.98 1.94 4.31
N ASP A 142 15.40 1.09 3.47
CA ASP A 142 16.14 0.28 2.50
C ASP A 142 16.90 1.17 1.51
N ARG A 143 16.31 2.29 1.06
CA ARG A 143 16.99 3.30 0.23
C ARG A 143 18.11 4.02 0.97
N GLY A 144 17.90 4.35 2.24
CA GLY A 144 18.93 4.95 3.09
C GLY A 144 20.16 4.04 3.20
N ALA A 145 19.93 2.79 3.58
CA ALA A 145 20.98 1.78 3.67
C ALA A 145 21.68 1.52 2.31
N SER A 146 20.93 1.55 1.20
CA SER A 146 21.50 1.40 -0.14
C SER A 146 22.40 2.58 -0.54
N ARG A 147 22.07 3.81 -0.10
CA ARG A 147 22.94 4.97 -0.30
C ARG A 147 24.22 4.88 0.52
N GLU A 148 24.10 4.44 1.77
CA GLU A 148 25.24 4.21 2.66
C GLU A 148 26.17 3.14 2.08
N ASP A 149 25.63 2.02 1.60
CA ASP A 149 26.43 0.95 0.98
C ASP A 149 27.16 1.43 -0.28
N ARG A 150 26.52 2.22 -1.14
CA ARG A 150 27.18 2.80 -2.33
C ARG A 150 28.27 3.80 -1.95
N SER A 151 28.02 4.63 -0.94
CA SER A 151 29.03 5.57 -0.44
C SER A 151 30.25 4.84 0.14
N ALA A 152 30.03 3.74 0.87
CA ALA A 152 31.11 2.91 1.40
C ALA A 152 31.87 2.20 0.27
N SER A 153 31.16 1.67 -0.72
CA SER A 153 31.74 1.02 -1.90
C SER A 153 32.60 1.98 -2.72
N GLN A 154 32.17 3.25 -2.85
CA GLN A 154 32.98 4.29 -3.47
C GLN A 154 34.26 4.55 -2.68
N GLY A 155 34.16 4.69 -1.35
CA GLY A 155 35.35 4.88 -0.51
C GLY A 155 36.33 3.70 -0.57
N ASP A 156 35.83 2.46 -0.68
CA ASP A 156 36.69 1.29 -0.86
C ASP A 156 37.40 1.30 -2.21
N ARG A 157 36.71 1.67 -3.30
CA ARG A 157 37.34 1.80 -4.64
C ARG A 157 38.40 2.91 -4.67
N ASP A 158 38.13 4.05 -4.03
CA ASP A 158 39.11 5.14 -3.92
C ASP A 158 40.35 4.69 -3.13
N ALA A 159 40.17 3.92 -2.06
CA ALA A 159 41.27 3.32 -1.31
C ALA A 159 42.04 2.28 -2.14
N SER A 160 41.34 1.41 -2.87
CA SER A 160 41.95 0.42 -3.78
C SER A 160 42.82 1.09 -4.86
N LEU A 161 42.34 2.20 -5.43
CA LEU A 161 43.11 2.98 -6.41
C LEU A 161 44.39 3.55 -5.78
N SER A 162 44.28 4.16 -4.60
CA SER A 162 45.44 4.65 -3.87
C SER A 162 46.44 3.54 -3.54
N ASP A 163 45.98 2.36 -3.12
CA ASP A 163 46.84 1.22 -2.81
C ASP A 163 47.59 0.71 -4.05
N ARG A 164 46.93 0.70 -5.22
CA ARG A 164 47.54 0.35 -6.51
C ARG A 164 48.58 1.38 -6.96
N GLU A 165 48.27 2.68 -6.87
CA GLU A 165 49.22 3.75 -7.19
C GLU A 165 50.49 3.65 -6.33
N GLN A 166 50.34 3.39 -5.04
CA GLN A 166 51.49 3.20 -4.15
C GLN A 166 52.26 1.91 -4.46
N SER A 167 51.57 0.82 -4.79
CA SER A 167 52.21 -0.40 -5.28
C SER A 167 53.04 -0.15 -6.53
N GLU A 168 52.54 0.63 -7.50
CA GLU A 168 53.28 0.97 -8.72
C GLU A 168 54.53 1.80 -8.43
N ILE A 169 54.45 2.75 -7.49
CA ILE A 169 55.60 3.53 -7.03
C ILE A 169 56.65 2.60 -6.42
N GLU A 170 56.27 1.68 -5.54
CA GLU A 170 57.20 0.74 -4.89
C GLU A 170 57.88 -0.21 -5.88
N LEU A 171 57.14 -0.65 -6.90
CA LEU A 171 57.70 -1.46 -7.99
C LEU A 171 58.68 -0.66 -8.86
N ASN A 172 58.42 0.62 -9.12
CA ASN A 172 59.25 1.48 -9.98
C ASN A 172 60.44 2.15 -9.26
N THR A 173 60.40 2.26 -7.93
CA THR A 173 61.46 2.91 -7.10
C THR A 173 62.39 1.93 -6.40
N GLY A 174 62.34 0.64 -6.76
CA GLY A 174 63.26 -0.40 -6.31
C GLY A 174 64.74 0.02 -6.43
N PRO A 175 65.65 -0.54 -5.60
CA PRO A 175 66.93 0.07 -5.28
C PRO A 175 67.76 0.32 -6.54
N TYR A 176 68.08 1.58 -6.80
CA TYR A 176 69.09 1.98 -7.78
C TYR A 176 70.36 1.14 -7.53
N PRO A 177 70.94 0.49 -8.56
CA PRO A 177 72.24 -0.14 -8.39
C PRO A 177 73.24 0.97 -8.00
N PRO A 178 74.09 0.76 -6.98
CA PRO A 178 75.14 1.73 -6.69
C PRO A 178 76.01 1.83 -7.94
N HIS A 179 76.08 3.03 -8.52
CA HIS A 179 77.04 3.34 -9.57
C HIS A 179 78.43 2.99 -9.04
N ARG A 180 79.02 1.94 -9.60
CA ARG A 180 80.45 1.64 -9.45
C ARG A 180 81.22 2.33 -10.56
#